data_AF-H1Q336-F1
#
_entry.id   AF-H1Q336-F1
#
_cell.length_a   1.000
_cell.length_b   1.000
_cell.length_c   1.000
_cell.angle_alpha   90.00
_cell.angle_beta   90.00
_cell.angle_gamma   90.00
#
_symmetry.space_group_name_H-M   'P 1'
#
loop_
_entity.id
_entity.type
_entity.pdbx_description
1 polymer ?
#
loop_
_entity_poly.entity_id
_entity_poly.type
_entity_poly.pdbx_seq_one_letter_code
_entity_poly.pdbx_strand_id
1 'polypeptide(L)'
;MPKHLRDNISSYYIQAANRLNSRKARQKIVAYVESYDDIFFWRTVLSGFENERIFFEVMLPSKQSLTRGKKSVLMNLIAGNAGQNMIACVDADYDYLLQNTTLTSREVNNNPFVFHTYGYSIENFQCYAPSLHNVAVAVTLNDHSMFDFQAYLEAYSRAIFPLFVWNIWFYRRNIYAQFTLTSFNHIIETGHFTIERSEEIINKVRRKVHRKIQQLQIEHPDAKQSYLELKDELVGLGLTPSTTYLFIQGHHLFDTVVLPALRKVCDLLIRERETEINISASHNIQRHNELSCYERRIDDLLSALRRNTAYTSCDLFQRLTDDIRIFLDRNYAASVEMH
;
A
#
# COMPACT_ATOMS: atom_id res chain seq x y z
N MET A 1 -0.39 -0.79 -38.03
CA MET A 1 0.85 -0.12 -37.58
C MET A 1 1.94 -1.18 -37.42
N PRO A 2 3.18 -0.94 -37.90
CA PRO A 2 4.27 -1.89 -37.71
C PRO A 2 4.65 -1.87 -36.22
N LYS A 3 4.51 -3.02 -35.54
CA LYS A 3 4.96 -3.18 -34.14
C LYS A 3 6.49 -3.24 -34.16
N HIS A 4 7.19 -2.35 -33.44
CA HIS A 4 8.63 -2.40 -33.35
C HIS A 4 9.06 -3.55 -32.43
N LEU A 5 10.25 -4.13 -32.64
CA LEU A 5 10.80 -5.18 -31.75
C LEU A 5 10.89 -4.73 -30.29
N ARG A 6 11.06 -3.42 -30.06
CA ARG A 6 11.07 -2.79 -28.73
C ARG A 6 9.70 -2.79 -28.04
N ASP A 7 8.63 -3.04 -28.78
CA ASP A 7 7.26 -3.09 -28.26
C ASP A 7 6.85 -4.51 -27.82
N ASN A 8 7.71 -5.51 -28.05
CA ASN A 8 7.51 -6.91 -27.63
C ASN A 8 8.74 -7.42 -26.84
N ILE A 9 9.20 -6.65 -25.86
CA ILE A 9 10.19 -7.16 -24.91
C ILE A 9 9.50 -8.25 -24.09
N SER A 10 10.04 -9.46 -24.17
CA SER A 10 9.58 -10.62 -23.38
C SER A 10 10.67 -11.07 -22.41
N SER A 11 10.30 -11.90 -21.45
CA SER A 11 11.25 -12.58 -20.57
C SER A 11 12.33 -13.31 -21.37
N TYR A 12 12.00 -13.91 -22.53
CA TYR A 12 12.97 -14.59 -23.38
C TYR A 12 13.98 -13.62 -24.00
N TYR A 13 13.54 -12.43 -24.41
CA TYR A 13 14.43 -11.38 -24.89
C TYR A 13 15.43 -10.95 -23.82
N ILE A 14 14.97 -10.73 -22.58
CA ILE A 14 15.83 -10.35 -21.47
C ILE A 14 16.78 -11.50 -21.10
N GLN A 15 16.29 -12.74 -21.12
CA GLN A 15 17.13 -13.92 -20.91
C GLN A 15 18.24 -14.02 -21.96
N ALA A 16 17.92 -13.82 -23.23
CA ALA A 16 18.91 -13.81 -24.31
C ALA A 16 19.94 -12.69 -24.11
N ALA A 17 19.50 -11.48 -23.75
CA ALA A 17 20.39 -10.36 -23.44
C ALA A 17 21.31 -10.67 -22.24
N ASN A 18 20.78 -11.30 -21.19
CA ASN A 18 21.58 -11.77 -20.05
C ASN A 18 22.66 -12.78 -20.46
N ARG A 19 22.35 -13.69 -21.40
CA ARG A 19 23.31 -14.70 -21.91
C ARG A 19 24.40 -14.13 -22.80
N LEU A 20 24.17 -12.98 -23.44
CA LEU A 20 25.17 -12.29 -24.25
C LEU A 20 26.22 -11.55 -23.41
N ASN A 21 25.91 -11.27 -22.15
CA ASN A 21 26.86 -10.67 -21.23
C ASN A 21 27.92 -11.69 -20.78
N SER A 22 29.03 -11.20 -20.20
CA SER A 22 30.06 -12.09 -19.65
C SER A 22 29.46 -13.03 -18.59
N ARG A 23 30.02 -14.24 -18.43
CA ARG A 23 29.57 -15.20 -17.41
C ARG A 23 29.62 -14.65 -15.97
N LYS A 24 30.41 -13.60 -15.72
CA LYS A 24 30.52 -12.92 -14.42
C LYS A 24 29.56 -11.73 -14.28
N ALA A 25 28.79 -11.39 -15.31
CA ALA A 25 27.86 -10.28 -15.26
C ALA A 25 26.60 -10.66 -14.46
N ARG A 26 26.08 -9.71 -13.68
CA ARG A 26 24.80 -9.83 -12.99
C ARG A 26 23.67 -10.01 -14.01
N GLN A 27 22.77 -10.94 -13.74
CA GLN A 27 21.57 -11.16 -14.52
C GLN A 27 20.50 -10.12 -14.17
N LYS A 28 19.92 -9.51 -15.19
CA LYS A 28 18.85 -8.53 -15.03
C LYS A 28 17.49 -9.21 -14.96
N ILE A 29 16.65 -8.76 -14.03
CA ILE A 29 15.21 -9.04 -13.98
C ILE A 29 14.47 -7.72 -14.15
N VAL A 30 13.57 -7.63 -15.12
CA VAL A 30 12.73 -6.44 -15.30
C VAL A 30 11.46 -6.59 -14.49
N ALA A 31 11.14 -5.59 -13.67
CA ALA A 31 9.91 -5.52 -12.91
C ALA A 31 9.01 -4.41 -13.48
N TYR A 32 7.85 -4.80 -14.00
CA TYR A 32 6.86 -3.86 -14.50
C TYR A 32 5.89 -3.43 -13.42
N VAL A 33 5.71 -2.12 -13.26
CA VAL A 33 4.79 -1.50 -12.30
C VAL A 33 3.67 -0.72 -13.00
N GLU A 34 2.62 -0.35 -12.27
CA GLU A 34 1.43 0.28 -12.86
C GLU A 34 1.60 1.77 -13.12
N SER A 35 2.33 2.42 -12.22
CA SER A 35 2.47 3.87 -12.15
C SER A 35 3.91 4.31 -11.81
N TYR A 36 4.19 5.60 -11.97
CA TYR A 36 5.48 6.17 -11.54
C TYR A 36 5.62 6.20 -10.02
N ASP A 37 4.51 6.37 -9.31
CA ASP A 37 4.48 6.45 -7.86
C ASP A 37 4.86 5.09 -7.24
N ASP A 38 4.63 4.00 -7.96
CA ASP A 38 4.93 2.64 -7.51
C ASP A 38 6.42 2.29 -7.62
N ILE A 39 7.18 3.01 -8.48
CA ILE A 39 8.58 2.68 -8.77
C ILE A 39 9.40 2.67 -7.50
N PHE A 40 9.22 3.68 -6.63
CA PHE A 40 10.01 3.81 -5.41
C PHE A 40 9.73 2.66 -4.43
N PHE A 41 8.45 2.30 -4.24
CA PHE A 41 8.06 1.18 -3.39
C PHE A 41 8.69 -0.12 -3.88
N TRP A 42 8.43 -0.50 -5.14
CA TRP A 42 8.93 -1.77 -5.68
C TRP A 42 10.45 -1.81 -5.80
N ARG A 43 11.09 -0.68 -6.08
CA ARG A 43 12.56 -0.57 -6.04
C ARG A 43 13.09 -0.81 -4.63
N THR A 44 12.41 -0.32 -3.61
CA THR A 44 12.77 -0.55 -2.21
C THR A 44 12.64 -2.03 -1.86
N VAL A 45 11.50 -2.67 -2.18
CA VAL A 45 11.28 -4.10 -1.93
C VAL A 45 12.33 -4.97 -2.63
N LEU A 46 12.51 -4.78 -3.93
CA LEU A 46 13.36 -5.63 -4.76
C LEU A 46 14.86 -5.42 -4.50
N SER A 47 15.26 -4.22 -4.06
CA SER A 47 16.69 -3.96 -3.77
C SER A 47 17.24 -4.83 -2.65
N GLY A 48 16.40 -5.24 -1.69
CA GLY A 48 16.79 -6.16 -0.61
C GLY A 48 17.16 -7.57 -1.08
N PHE A 49 16.87 -7.93 -2.34
CA PHE A 49 17.16 -9.25 -2.91
C PHE A 49 18.31 -9.22 -3.94
N GLU A 50 18.85 -8.04 -4.23
CA GLU A 50 19.97 -7.92 -5.16
C GLU A 50 21.27 -8.46 -4.59
N ASN A 51 22.09 -9.04 -5.46
CA ASN A 51 23.39 -9.57 -5.09
C ASN A 51 24.34 -9.60 -6.32
N GLU A 52 25.48 -10.26 -6.17
CA GLU A 52 26.49 -10.41 -7.23
C GLU A 52 25.99 -11.17 -8.47
N ARG A 53 24.85 -11.88 -8.36
CA ARG A 53 24.26 -12.66 -9.46
C ARG A 53 23.08 -11.98 -10.11
N ILE A 54 22.28 -11.22 -9.36
CA ILE A 54 21.03 -10.64 -9.87
C ILE A 54 20.84 -9.16 -9.52
N PHE A 55 20.11 -8.46 -10.39
CA PHE A 55 19.63 -7.10 -10.12
C PHE A 55 18.29 -6.84 -10.81
N PHE A 56 17.55 -5.87 -10.28
CA PHE A 56 16.24 -5.51 -10.79
C PHE A 56 16.24 -4.14 -11.47
N GLU A 57 15.56 -4.05 -12.61
CA GLU A 57 15.22 -2.78 -13.26
C GLU A 57 13.70 -2.59 -13.20
N VAL A 58 13.27 -1.63 -12.38
CA VAL A 58 11.84 -1.30 -12.19
C VAL A 58 11.42 -0.26 -13.22
N MET A 59 10.39 -0.54 -14.01
CA MET A 59 9.96 0.36 -15.08
C MET A 59 8.47 0.20 -15.44
N LEU A 60 7.95 1.09 -16.28
CA LEU A 60 6.60 0.96 -16.85
C LEU A 60 6.59 0.08 -18.12
N PRO A 61 5.47 -0.59 -18.44
CA PRO A 61 5.36 -1.50 -19.58
C PRO A 61 5.52 -0.84 -20.96
N SER A 62 5.21 0.47 -21.08
CA SER A 62 5.38 1.22 -22.32
C SER A 62 5.97 2.61 -22.03
N LYS A 63 6.93 3.02 -22.88
CA LYS A 63 7.42 4.41 -22.91
C LYS A 63 6.60 5.33 -23.84
N GLN A 64 5.71 4.77 -24.66
CA GLN A 64 5.05 5.48 -25.77
C GLN A 64 3.51 5.50 -25.68
N SER A 65 2.89 4.54 -24.99
CA SER A 65 1.44 4.51 -24.78
C SER A 65 1.05 5.13 -23.43
N LEU A 66 0.09 6.04 -23.45
CA LEU A 66 -0.53 6.65 -22.26
C LEU A 66 -1.45 5.70 -21.49
N THR A 67 -1.66 4.47 -21.95
CA THR A 67 -2.47 3.47 -21.23
C THR A 67 -1.69 2.92 -20.02
N ARG A 68 -1.92 3.53 -18.86
CA ARG A 68 -1.32 3.18 -17.55
C ARG A 68 -2.29 2.37 -16.69
N GLY A 69 -1.80 1.84 -15.58
CA GLY A 69 -2.58 1.11 -14.58
C GLY A 69 -2.49 -0.42 -14.74
N LYS A 70 -2.96 -1.13 -13.71
CA LYS A 70 -3.00 -2.61 -13.59
C LYS A 70 -3.27 -3.37 -14.88
N LYS A 71 -4.25 -2.93 -15.67
CA LYS A 71 -4.64 -3.60 -16.92
C LYS A 71 -3.48 -3.63 -17.93
N SER A 72 -2.67 -2.59 -18.06
CA SER A 72 -1.56 -2.61 -19.03
C SER A 72 -0.42 -3.53 -18.58
N VAL A 73 -0.12 -3.56 -17.29
CA VAL A 73 0.86 -4.47 -16.69
C VAL A 73 0.43 -5.92 -16.87
N LEU A 74 -0.81 -6.23 -16.49
CA LEU A 74 -1.34 -7.60 -16.59
C LEU A 74 -1.55 -8.06 -18.04
N MET A 75 -1.89 -7.17 -18.97
CA MET A 75 -2.04 -7.54 -20.39
C MET A 75 -0.72 -7.98 -21.02
N ASN A 76 0.42 -7.43 -20.58
CA ASN A 76 1.74 -7.94 -21.00
C ASN A 76 1.99 -9.37 -20.50
N LEU A 77 1.47 -9.73 -19.32
CA LEU A 77 1.55 -11.09 -18.80
C LEU A 77 0.64 -12.05 -19.57
N ILE A 78 -0.61 -11.63 -19.82
CA ILE A 78 -1.61 -12.40 -20.58
C ILE A 78 -1.14 -12.66 -22.01
N ALA A 79 -0.34 -11.75 -22.58
CA ALA A 79 0.30 -11.93 -23.88
C ALA A 79 1.47 -12.96 -23.87
N GLY A 80 1.77 -13.59 -22.73
CA GLY A 80 2.83 -14.59 -22.59
C GLY A 80 4.24 -14.00 -22.55
N ASN A 81 4.38 -12.69 -22.31
CA ASN A 81 5.69 -12.04 -22.29
C ASN A 81 6.39 -12.13 -20.93
N ALA A 82 5.67 -12.49 -19.86
CA ALA A 82 6.22 -12.67 -18.52
C ALA A 82 7.08 -13.93 -18.39
N GLY A 83 7.95 -13.95 -17.39
CA GLY A 83 8.75 -15.12 -17.06
C GLY A 83 9.82 -14.80 -16.02
N GLN A 84 10.78 -15.70 -15.85
CA GLN A 84 11.81 -15.59 -14.81
C GLN A 84 12.56 -14.25 -14.85
N ASN A 85 12.80 -13.69 -16.04
CA ASN A 85 13.52 -12.42 -16.21
C ASN A 85 12.59 -11.21 -16.40
N MET A 86 11.26 -11.39 -16.30
CA MET A 86 10.25 -10.34 -16.44
C MET A 86 9.04 -10.61 -15.53
N ILE A 87 8.94 -9.83 -14.47
CA ILE A 87 7.88 -9.93 -13.46
C ILE A 87 6.96 -8.70 -13.51
N ALA A 88 5.73 -8.86 -13.04
CA ALA A 88 4.81 -7.76 -12.79
C ALA A 88 4.67 -7.50 -11.29
N CYS A 89 4.42 -6.25 -10.97
CA CYS A 89 4.35 -5.71 -9.63
C CYS A 89 3.16 -4.76 -9.58
N VAL A 90 2.09 -5.16 -8.90
CA VAL A 90 0.77 -4.51 -8.98
C VAL A 90 0.17 -4.28 -7.59
N ASP A 91 -0.79 -3.36 -7.49
CA ASP A 91 -1.60 -3.26 -6.30
C ASP A 91 -2.64 -4.38 -6.26
N ALA A 92 -2.97 -4.90 -5.08
CA ALA A 92 -4.01 -5.91 -4.98
C ALA A 92 -5.40 -5.34 -5.25
N ASP A 93 -5.68 -4.08 -4.93
CA ASP A 93 -7.04 -3.57 -4.80
C ASP A 93 -7.87 -4.56 -3.94
N TYR A 94 -8.95 -5.11 -4.51
CA TYR A 94 -9.69 -6.23 -3.95
C TYR A 94 -9.27 -7.59 -4.50
N ASP A 95 -8.45 -7.66 -5.55
CA ASP A 95 -8.15 -8.92 -6.26
C ASP A 95 -7.52 -9.99 -5.35
N TYR A 96 -6.71 -9.59 -4.37
CA TYR A 96 -6.26 -10.53 -3.34
C TYR A 96 -7.45 -11.12 -2.56
N LEU A 97 -8.37 -10.30 -2.07
CA LEU A 97 -9.53 -10.75 -1.30
C LEU A 97 -10.63 -11.39 -2.14
N LEU A 98 -10.64 -11.22 -3.46
CA LEU A 98 -11.62 -11.84 -4.35
C LEU A 98 -11.31 -13.30 -4.68
N GLN A 99 -10.11 -13.80 -4.38
CA GLN A 99 -9.78 -15.23 -4.40
C GLN A 99 -10.32 -15.97 -5.64
N ASN A 100 -9.88 -15.55 -6.83
CA ASN A 100 -10.22 -16.14 -8.13
C ASN A 100 -11.65 -15.88 -8.65
N THR A 101 -12.45 -15.04 -7.98
CA THR A 101 -13.80 -14.67 -8.46
C THR A 101 -13.75 -14.02 -9.85
N THR A 102 -12.73 -13.21 -10.12
CA THR A 102 -12.50 -12.54 -11.40
C THR A 102 -11.26 -13.08 -12.10
N LEU A 103 -11.16 -12.91 -13.42
CA LEU A 103 -9.94 -13.23 -14.16
C LEU A 103 -8.72 -12.49 -13.60
N THR A 104 -8.87 -11.21 -13.26
CA THR A 104 -7.80 -10.40 -12.66
C THR A 104 -7.37 -10.96 -11.31
N SER A 105 -8.31 -11.29 -10.42
CA SER A 105 -7.99 -11.93 -9.14
C SER A 105 -7.31 -13.27 -9.30
N ARG A 106 -7.65 -14.03 -10.35
CA ARG A 106 -6.98 -15.29 -10.65
C ARG A 106 -5.53 -15.09 -11.08
N GLU A 107 -5.27 -14.09 -11.92
CA GLU A 107 -3.90 -13.74 -12.31
C GLU A 107 -3.09 -13.23 -11.13
N VAL A 108 -3.65 -12.31 -10.33
CA VAL A 108 -2.99 -11.75 -9.14
C VAL A 108 -2.63 -12.87 -8.14
N ASN A 109 -3.54 -13.80 -7.85
CA ASN A 109 -3.33 -14.79 -6.80
C ASN A 109 -2.53 -16.04 -7.23
N ASN A 110 -2.49 -16.39 -8.51
CA ASN A 110 -1.90 -17.67 -8.94
C ASN A 110 -0.75 -17.55 -9.94
N ASN A 111 -0.52 -16.38 -10.54
CA ASN A 111 0.53 -16.23 -11.54
C ASN A 111 1.89 -16.10 -10.84
N PRO A 112 2.84 -17.03 -11.05
CA PRO A 112 4.13 -17.03 -10.33
C PRO A 112 5.06 -15.87 -10.73
N PHE A 113 4.69 -15.09 -11.75
CA PHE A 113 5.44 -13.92 -12.20
C PHE A 113 4.73 -12.60 -11.84
N VAL A 114 3.64 -12.67 -11.05
CA VAL A 114 2.95 -11.50 -10.49
C VAL A 114 3.27 -11.42 -9.01
N PHE A 115 3.82 -10.29 -8.61
CA PHE A 115 3.91 -9.88 -7.23
C PHE A 115 2.91 -8.75 -7.01
N HIS A 116 2.26 -8.78 -5.86
CA HIS A 116 1.28 -7.77 -5.54
C HIS A 116 1.35 -7.36 -4.07
N THR A 117 0.88 -6.16 -3.78
CA THR A 117 0.63 -5.78 -2.39
C THR A 117 -0.39 -6.74 -1.77
N TYR A 118 -0.21 -7.14 -0.52
CA TYR A 118 -1.21 -7.95 0.20
C TYR A 118 -2.28 -7.08 0.89
N GLY A 119 -1.95 -5.82 1.19
CA GLY A 119 -2.94 -4.77 1.46
C GLY A 119 -3.53 -4.22 0.17
N TYR A 120 -4.48 -3.30 0.26
CA TYR A 120 -5.20 -2.78 -0.91
C TYR A 120 -4.26 -2.12 -1.92
N SER A 121 -3.39 -1.21 -1.48
CA SER A 121 -2.38 -0.56 -2.33
C SER A 121 -1.13 -0.12 -1.56
N ILE A 122 -0.16 0.44 -2.28
CA ILE A 122 1.07 1.02 -1.71
C ILE A 122 0.76 2.10 -0.67
N GLU A 123 -0.26 2.95 -0.88
CA GLU A 123 -0.64 4.00 0.07
C GLU A 123 -1.03 3.42 1.44
N ASN A 124 -1.61 2.22 1.47
CA ASN A 124 -1.92 1.55 2.74
C ASN A 124 -0.65 1.22 3.53
N PHE A 125 0.41 0.77 2.86
CA PHE A 125 1.71 0.54 3.51
C PHE A 125 2.37 1.83 3.96
N GLN A 126 2.33 2.89 3.15
CA GLN A 126 2.80 4.23 3.55
C GLN A 126 2.07 4.74 4.80
N CYS A 127 0.81 4.35 4.97
CA CYS A 127 -0.04 4.65 6.12
C CYS A 127 0.08 3.66 7.29
N TYR A 128 1.08 2.77 7.30
CA TYR A 128 1.22 1.74 8.34
C TYR A 128 1.31 2.34 9.74
N ALA A 129 0.31 2.07 10.59
CA ALA A 129 0.07 2.80 11.83
C ALA A 129 1.27 2.90 12.78
N PRO A 130 2.03 1.81 13.04
CA PRO A 130 3.21 1.85 13.92
C PRO A 130 4.32 2.79 13.45
N SER A 131 4.34 3.15 12.16
CA SER A 131 5.36 4.04 11.59
C SER A 131 5.00 5.52 11.65
N LEU A 132 3.73 5.88 11.87
CA LEU A 132 3.24 7.25 11.69
C LEU A 132 3.82 8.24 12.71
N HIS A 133 4.12 7.78 13.94
CA HIS A 133 4.84 8.61 14.91
C HIS A 133 6.19 9.06 14.35
N ASN A 134 6.99 8.12 13.83
CA ASN A 134 8.30 8.42 13.25
C ASN A 134 8.21 9.37 12.04
N VAL A 135 7.12 9.31 11.26
CA VAL A 135 6.87 10.27 10.19
C VAL A 135 6.64 11.67 10.77
N ALA A 136 5.86 11.82 11.84
CA ALA A 136 5.66 13.10 12.52
C ALA A 136 6.98 13.65 13.07
N VAL A 137 7.81 12.79 13.69
CA VAL A 137 9.14 13.16 14.19
C VAL A 137 10.06 13.61 13.06
N ALA A 138 10.11 12.87 11.95
CA ALA A 138 10.95 13.22 10.80
C ALA A 138 10.57 14.57 10.20
N VAL A 139 9.26 14.86 10.12
CA VAL A 139 8.74 16.12 9.58
C VAL A 139 9.01 17.29 10.51
N THR A 140 8.77 17.12 11.81
CA THR A 140 8.73 18.23 12.77
C THR A 140 10.01 18.39 13.59
N LEU A 141 10.90 17.39 13.56
CA LEU A 141 12.07 17.30 14.45
C LEU A 141 11.70 17.40 15.94
N ASN A 142 10.51 16.90 16.29
CA ASN A 142 9.98 16.87 17.65
C ASN A 142 9.40 15.47 17.95
N ASP A 143 9.92 14.82 19.01
CA ASP A 143 9.58 13.44 19.41
C ASP A 143 8.54 13.37 20.55
N HIS A 144 7.88 14.49 20.87
CA HIS A 144 6.83 14.46 21.88
C HIS A 144 5.65 13.59 21.44
N SER A 145 5.37 12.52 22.19
CA SER A 145 4.25 11.61 21.91
C SER A 145 2.91 12.20 22.40
N MET A 146 2.23 12.96 21.54
CA MET A 146 0.94 13.60 21.85
C MET A 146 -0.29 12.84 21.32
N PHE A 147 -0.10 11.85 20.43
CA PHE A 147 -1.20 11.11 19.81
C PHE A 147 -0.79 9.68 19.45
N ASP A 148 -1.64 8.72 19.83
CA ASP A 148 -1.45 7.30 19.50
C ASP A 148 -2.14 6.96 18.17
N PHE A 149 -1.38 7.04 17.08
CA PHE A 149 -1.85 6.68 15.74
C PHE A 149 -2.25 5.21 15.64
N GLN A 150 -1.57 4.33 16.35
CA GLN A 150 -1.84 2.89 16.30
C GLN A 150 -3.19 2.59 16.93
N ALA A 151 -3.44 3.05 18.16
CA ALA A 151 -4.73 2.88 18.82
C ALA A 151 -5.88 3.50 18.00
N TYR A 152 -5.66 4.67 17.40
CA TYR A 152 -6.64 5.33 16.54
C TYR A 152 -7.00 4.50 15.30
N LEU A 153 -6.01 4.02 14.55
CA LEU A 153 -6.25 3.22 13.34
C LEU A 153 -6.76 1.81 13.63
N GLU A 154 -6.42 1.22 14.78
CA GLU A 154 -7.04 -0.02 15.25
C GLU A 154 -8.53 0.18 15.59
N ALA A 155 -8.86 1.27 16.30
CA ALA A 155 -10.24 1.59 16.64
C ALA A 155 -11.08 1.90 15.38
N TYR A 156 -10.49 2.62 14.42
CA TYR A 156 -11.06 2.86 13.10
C TYR A 156 -11.31 1.55 12.35
N SER A 157 -10.30 0.67 12.27
CA SER A 157 -10.41 -0.63 11.60
C SER A 157 -11.53 -1.49 12.18
N ARG A 158 -11.61 -1.59 13.51
CA ARG A 158 -12.67 -2.36 14.17
C ARG A 158 -14.05 -1.77 13.90
N ALA A 159 -14.16 -0.45 13.78
CA ALA A 159 -15.42 0.21 13.48
C ALA A 159 -15.92 -0.09 12.05
N ILE A 160 -15.01 -0.24 11.09
CA ILE A 160 -15.35 -0.45 9.67
C ILE A 160 -15.39 -1.92 9.25
N PHE A 161 -14.68 -2.82 9.96
CA PHE A 161 -14.50 -4.23 9.61
C PHE A 161 -15.79 -4.95 9.23
N PRO A 162 -16.89 -4.89 10.01
CA PRO A 162 -18.07 -5.66 9.67
C PRO A 162 -18.72 -5.21 8.35
N LEU A 163 -18.66 -3.90 8.03
CA LEU A 163 -19.16 -3.37 6.76
C LEU A 163 -18.19 -3.63 5.61
N PHE A 164 -16.89 -3.68 5.88
CA PHE A 164 -15.89 -4.06 4.88
C PHE A 164 -16.11 -5.50 4.39
N VAL A 165 -16.39 -6.44 5.30
CA VAL A 165 -16.75 -7.82 4.93
C VAL A 165 -17.98 -7.84 4.03
N TRP A 166 -19.00 -7.02 4.32
CA TRP A 166 -20.15 -6.85 3.43
C TRP A 166 -19.74 -6.33 2.05
N ASN A 167 -18.84 -5.35 1.99
CA ASN A 167 -18.38 -4.82 0.71
C ASN A 167 -17.74 -5.93 -0.13
N ILE A 168 -16.80 -6.71 0.43
CA ILE A 168 -16.21 -7.85 -0.28
C ILE A 168 -17.26 -8.91 -0.65
N TRP A 169 -18.26 -9.14 0.20
CA TRP A 169 -19.36 -10.07 -0.09
C TRP A 169 -20.12 -9.71 -1.37
N PHE A 170 -20.44 -8.42 -1.57
CA PHE A 170 -21.09 -7.94 -2.79
C PHE A 170 -20.20 -8.12 -4.03
N TYR A 171 -18.89 -7.86 -3.90
CA TYR A 171 -17.94 -8.02 -4.99
C TYR A 171 -17.75 -9.50 -5.38
N ARG A 172 -17.62 -10.41 -4.40
CA ARG A 172 -17.49 -11.86 -4.65
C ARG A 172 -18.71 -12.49 -5.33
N ARG A 173 -19.88 -11.85 -5.20
CA ARG A 173 -21.13 -12.29 -5.82
C ARG A 173 -21.46 -11.57 -7.13
N ASN A 174 -20.56 -10.73 -7.63
CA ASN A 174 -20.77 -9.91 -8.84
C ASN A 174 -22.03 -9.02 -8.77
N ILE A 175 -22.42 -8.58 -7.57
CA ILE A 175 -23.53 -7.65 -7.31
C ILE A 175 -23.05 -6.34 -6.68
N TYR A 176 -21.79 -5.97 -6.92
CA TYR A 176 -21.12 -4.78 -6.37
C TYR A 176 -21.86 -3.47 -6.65
N ALA A 177 -22.69 -3.38 -7.70
CA ALA A 177 -23.50 -2.21 -7.99
C ALA A 177 -24.48 -1.85 -6.86
N GLN A 178 -24.89 -2.83 -6.03
CA GLN A 178 -25.78 -2.62 -4.89
C GLN A 178 -25.06 -2.01 -3.69
N PHE A 179 -23.75 -2.24 -3.56
CA PHE A 179 -22.91 -1.61 -2.55
C PHE A 179 -21.49 -1.40 -3.07
N THR A 180 -21.30 -0.26 -3.73
CA THR A 180 -20.04 0.07 -4.41
C THR A 180 -18.94 0.48 -3.42
N LEU A 181 -17.67 0.39 -3.85
CA LEU A 181 -16.54 0.95 -3.11
C LEU A 181 -16.73 2.43 -2.76
N THR A 182 -17.26 3.25 -3.70
CA THR A 182 -17.55 4.67 -3.43
C THR A 182 -18.59 4.84 -2.31
N SER A 183 -19.64 4.02 -2.30
CA SER A 183 -20.65 4.04 -1.22
C SER A 183 -20.04 3.61 0.11
N PHE A 184 -19.19 2.58 0.10
CA PHE A 184 -18.45 2.16 1.28
C PHE A 184 -17.58 3.30 1.83
N ASN A 185 -16.73 3.90 1.00
CA ASN A 185 -15.85 5.01 1.36
C ASN A 185 -16.63 6.16 2.01
N HIS A 186 -17.74 6.59 1.41
CA HIS A 186 -18.56 7.66 1.97
C HIS A 186 -19.06 7.37 3.39
N ILE A 187 -19.42 6.11 3.67
CA ILE A 187 -19.89 5.69 4.99
C ILE A 187 -18.76 5.72 6.02
N ILE A 188 -17.53 5.40 5.61
CA ILE A 188 -16.36 5.29 6.51
C ILE A 188 -15.55 6.58 6.65
N GLU A 189 -15.91 7.66 5.96
CA GLU A 189 -15.30 8.99 6.12
C GLU A 189 -15.33 9.48 7.57
N THR A 190 -14.22 10.07 8.03
CA THR A 190 -14.07 10.58 9.41
C THR A 190 -14.52 12.05 9.55
N GLY A 191 -14.54 12.81 8.46
CA GLY A 191 -14.84 14.23 8.46
C GLY A 191 -13.68 15.07 9.01
N HIS A 192 -13.99 16.18 9.68
CA HIS A 192 -12.96 17.05 10.26
C HIS A 192 -12.30 16.41 11.48
N PHE A 193 -10.97 16.24 11.44
CA PHE A 193 -10.19 15.65 12.51
C PHE A 193 -9.73 16.67 13.57
N THR A 194 -9.81 16.27 14.85
CA THR A 194 -9.19 16.93 16.00
C THR A 194 -8.78 15.86 17.02
N ILE A 195 -7.64 16.04 17.69
CA ILE A 195 -7.11 15.06 18.65
C ILE A 195 -8.11 14.81 19.79
N GLU A 196 -8.70 15.88 20.32
CA GLU A 196 -9.61 15.87 21.47
C GLU A 196 -10.92 15.12 21.19
N ARG A 197 -11.31 15.02 19.91
CA ARG A 197 -12.56 14.35 19.47
C ARG A 197 -12.29 13.08 18.68
N SER A 198 -11.06 12.56 18.69
CA SER A 198 -10.68 11.35 17.95
C SER A 198 -11.61 10.17 18.26
N GLU A 199 -11.95 9.94 19.53
CA GLU A 199 -12.90 8.90 19.93
C GLU A 199 -14.33 9.16 19.41
N GLU A 200 -14.81 10.41 19.50
CA GLU A 200 -16.13 10.78 18.99
C GLU A 200 -16.24 10.56 17.48
N ILE A 201 -15.17 10.83 16.73
CA ILE A 201 -15.06 10.58 15.30
C ILE A 201 -15.25 9.09 15.00
N ILE A 202 -14.52 8.21 15.72
CA ILE A 202 -14.68 6.76 15.57
C ILE A 202 -16.11 6.32 15.93
N ASN A 203 -16.70 6.86 17.00
CA ASN A 203 -18.07 6.55 17.39
C ASN A 203 -19.10 7.03 16.35
N LYS A 204 -18.85 8.12 15.63
CA LYS A 204 -19.68 8.55 14.48
C LYS A 204 -19.58 7.55 13.33
N VAL A 205 -18.36 7.13 12.96
CA VAL A 205 -18.15 6.10 11.93
C VAL A 205 -18.86 4.81 12.31
N ARG A 206 -18.69 4.32 13.54
CA ARG A 206 -19.35 3.12 14.06
C ARG A 206 -20.87 3.18 13.93
N ARG A 207 -21.48 4.34 14.24
CA ARG A 207 -22.94 4.54 14.06
C ARG A 207 -23.36 4.51 12.59
N LYS A 208 -22.62 5.17 11.69
CA LYS A 208 -22.89 5.12 10.24
C LYS A 208 -22.81 3.69 9.71
N VAL A 209 -21.74 2.99 10.07
CA VAL A 209 -21.50 1.58 9.72
C VAL A 209 -22.64 0.69 10.23
N HIS A 210 -23.02 0.81 11.51
CA HIS A 210 -24.08 0.00 12.09
C HIS A 210 -25.42 0.17 11.36
N ARG A 211 -25.82 1.41 11.06
CA ARG A 211 -27.06 1.67 10.30
C ARG A 211 -27.03 1.03 8.92
N LYS A 212 -25.90 1.11 8.20
CA LYS A 212 -25.79 0.47 6.88
C LYS A 212 -25.85 -1.06 7.00
N ILE A 213 -25.21 -1.65 8.01
CA ILE A 213 -25.28 -3.10 8.24
C ILE A 213 -26.72 -3.54 8.50
N GLN A 214 -27.47 -2.81 9.34
CA GLN A 214 -28.88 -3.13 9.59
C GLN A 214 -29.71 -3.09 8.30
N GLN A 215 -29.49 -2.07 7.46
CA GLN A 215 -30.12 -1.99 6.14
C GLN A 215 -29.77 -3.21 5.28
N LEU A 216 -28.48 -3.56 5.17
CA LEU A 216 -28.01 -4.70 4.36
C LEU A 216 -28.56 -6.04 4.87
N GLN A 217 -28.71 -6.20 6.18
CA GLN A 217 -29.30 -7.40 6.79
C GLN A 217 -30.79 -7.55 6.46
N ILE A 218 -31.53 -6.44 6.34
CA ILE A 218 -32.93 -6.44 5.92
C ILE A 218 -33.05 -6.73 4.41
N GLU A 219 -32.18 -6.13 3.60
CA GLU A 219 -32.14 -6.31 2.15
C GLU A 219 -31.68 -7.73 1.74
N HIS A 220 -30.84 -8.36 2.56
CA HIS A 220 -30.28 -9.69 2.32
C HIS A 220 -30.44 -10.63 3.54
N PRO A 221 -31.68 -11.06 3.87
CA PRO A 221 -31.95 -11.87 5.06
C PRO A 221 -31.22 -13.21 5.05
N ASP A 222 -31.02 -13.80 3.87
CA ASP A 222 -30.37 -15.11 3.69
C ASP A 222 -28.83 -15.04 3.67
N ALA A 223 -28.23 -13.84 3.73
CA ALA A 223 -26.79 -13.69 3.58
C ALA A 223 -25.99 -14.12 4.83
N LYS A 224 -26.63 -14.26 6.00
CA LYS A 224 -25.97 -14.46 7.31
C LYS A 224 -24.89 -15.55 7.28
N GLN A 225 -25.22 -16.74 6.77
CA GLN A 225 -24.28 -17.85 6.75
C GLN A 225 -23.08 -17.55 5.84
N SER A 226 -23.34 -17.15 4.61
CA SER A 226 -22.27 -16.82 3.66
C SER A 226 -21.42 -15.60 4.05
N TYR A 227 -21.98 -14.67 4.83
CA TYR A 227 -21.25 -13.55 5.42
C TYR A 227 -20.27 -14.05 6.48
N LEU A 228 -20.69 -14.97 7.36
CA LEU A 228 -19.83 -15.52 8.41
C LEU A 228 -18.70 -16.36 7.82
N GLU A 229 -19.00 -17.20 6.84
CA GLU A 229 -18.00 -17.98 6.10
C GLU A 229 -16.96 -17.07 5.44
N LEU A 230 -17.42 -16.02 4.74
CA LEU A 230 -16.53 -15.04 4.14
C LEU A 230 -15.68 -14.31 5.19
N LYS A 231 -16.28 -13.90 6.30
CA LYS A 231 -15.55 -13.23 7.39
C LYS A 231 -14.40 -14.09 7.90
N ASP A 232 -14.65 -15.38 8.13
CA ASP A 232 -13.64 -16.32 8.64
C ASP A 232 -12.55 -16.59 7.59
N GLU A 233 -12.93 -16.68 6.31
CA GLU A 233 -11.96 -16.79 5.21
C GLU A 233 -11.06 -15.54 5.10
N LEU A 234 -11.64 -14.33 5.17
CA LEU A 234 -10.87 -13.09 5.10
C LEU A 234 -9.88 -12.98 6.26
N VAL A 235 -10.26 -13.42 7.47
CA VAL A 235 -9.33 -13.52 8.60
C VAL A 235 -8.19 -14.48 8.31
N GLY A 236 -8.45 -15.62 7.67
CA GLY A 236 -7.43 -16.56 7.21
C GLY A 236 -6.45 -15.96 6.18
N LEU A 237 -6.91 -14.99 5.38
CA LEU A 237 -6.07 -14.24 4.44
C LEU A 237 -5.20 -13.17 5.12
N GLY A 238 -5.37 -12.93 6.42
CA GLY A 238 -4.64 -11.91 7.18
C GLY A 238 -5.41 -10.60 7.37
N LEU A 239 -6.66 -10.53 6.93
CA LEU A 239 -7.53 -9.39 7.20
C LEU A 239 -8.12 -9.49 8.60
N THR A 240 -7.53 -8.77 9.54
CA THR A 240 -8.00 -8.75 10.92
C THR A 240 -8.87 -7.53 11.20
N PRO A 241 -9.73 -7.57 12.24
CA PRO A 241 -10.49 -6.40 12.67
C PRO A 241 -9.60 -5.21 13.07
N SER A 242 -8.38 -5.42 13.56
CA SER A 242 -7.46 -4.34 13.94
C SER A 242 -6.66 -3.77 12.77
N THR A 243 -6.54 -4.51 11.66
CA THR A 243 -5.73 -4.10 10.50
C THR A 243 -6.55 -3.86 9.24
N THR A 244 -7.89 -3.78 9.35
CA THR A 244 -8.79 -3.57 8.19
C THR A 244 -8.45 -2.31 7.40
N TYR A 245 -7.92 -1.26 8.03
CA TYR A 245 -7.46 -0.06 7.33
C TYR A 245 -6.42 -0.34 6.24
N LEU A 246 -5.67 -1.45 6.30
CA LEU A 246 -4.72 -1.85 5.26
C LEU A 246 -5.39 -2.40 4.00
N PHE A 247 -6.69 -2.67 4.05
CA PHE A 247 -7.46 -3.32 2.97
C PHE A 247 -8.53 -2.43 2.34
N ILE A 248 -8.70 -1.20 2.81
CA ILE A 248 -9.58 -0.21 2.18
C ILE A 248 -8.84 0.58 1.11
N GLN A 249 -9.59 1.30 0.25
CA GLN A 249 -8.98 2.11 -0.80
C GLN A 249 -7.88 3.03 -0.26
N GLY A 250 -6.66 2.89 -0.79
CA GLY A 250 -5.46 3.58 -0.31
C GLY A 250 -5.60 5.09 -0.25
N HIS A 251 -6.08 5.73 -1.33
CA HIS A 251 -6.34 7.18 -1.33
C HIS A 251 -7.38 7.60 -0.30
N HIS A 252 -8.43 6.80 -0.07
CA HIS A 252 -9.41 7.12 0.97
C HIS A 252 -8.76 7.10 2.36
N LEU A 253 -7.97 6.07 2.68
CA LEU A 253 -7.21 6.00 3.93
C LEU A 253 -6.26 7.19 4.07
N PHE A 254 -5.46 7.43 3.03
CA PHE A 254 -4.45 8.47 3.01
C PHE A 254 -5.06 9.85 3.20
N ASP A 255 -5.98 10.26 2.32
CA ASP A 255 -6.49 11.63 2.25
C ASP A 255 -7.51 11.94 3.35
N THR A 256 -8.32 10.95 3.77
CA THR A 256 -9.48 11.21 4.63
C THR A 256 -9.31 10.74 6.07
N VAL A 257 -8.29 9.93 6.37
CA VAL A 257 -8.07 9.38 7.71
C VAL A 257 -6.70 9.75 8.25
N VAL A 258 -5.64 9.40 7.53
CA VAL A 258 -4.26 9.50 8.02
C VAL A 258 -3.71 10.91 7.87
N LEU A 259 -3.78 11.49 6.68
CA LEU A 259 -3.23 12.82 6.42
C LEU A 259 -3.85 13.92 7.31
N PRO A 260 -5.18 13.98 7.54
CA PRO A 260 -5.76 14.96 8.45
C PRO A 260 -5.28 14.81 9.89
N ALA A 261 -5.16 13.55 10.37
CA ALA A 261 -4.68 13.27 11.72
C ALA A 261 -3.21 13.64 11.89
N LEU A 262 -2.38 13.19 10.96
CA LEU A 262 -0.94 13.42 10.97
C LEU A 262 -0.61 14.91 10.81
N ARG A 263 -1.30 15.62 9.92
CA ARG A 263 -1.15 17.07 9.78
C ARG A 263 -1.47 17.80 11.07
N LYS A 264 -2.57 17.44 11.74
CA LYS A 264 -2.96 18.09 13.00
C LYS A 264 -1.93 17.86 14.11
N VAL A 265 -1.36 16.66 14.19
CA VAL A 265 -0.28 16.34 15.12
C VAL A 265 0.99 17.14 14.79
N CYS A 266 1.40 17.16 13.51
CA CYS A 266 2.57 17.93 13.09
C CYS A 266 2.42 19.43 13.40
N ASP A 267 1.26 20.02 13.13
CA ASP A 267 0.98 21.43 13.42
C ASP A 267 1.13 21.75 14.92
N LEU A 268 0.75 20.83 15.81
CA LEU A 268 0.87 21.00 17.24
C LEU A 268 2.32 20.84 17.71
N LEU A 269 3.05 19.86 17.18
CA LEU A 269 4.48 19.65 17.46
C LEU A 269 5.33 20.84 17.04
N ILE A 270 5.02 21.44 15.89
CA ILE A 270 5.69 22.65 15.37
C ILE A 270 5.42 23.83 16.31
N ARG A 271 4.16 24.07 16.68
CA ARG A 271 3.79 25.15 17.61
C ARG A 271 4.40 25.00 18.99
N GLU A 272 4.49 23.77 19.48
CA GLU A 272 5.18 23.48 20.73
C GLU A 272 6.64 23.91 20.65
N ARG A 273 7.36 23.49 19.59
CA ARG A 273 8.76 23.87 19.37
C ARG A 273 8.94 25.39 19.21
N GLU A 274 8.07 26.05 18.47
CA GLU A 274 8.08 27.51 18.33
C GLU A 274 7.86 28.21 19.68
N THR A 275 6.96 27.68 20.51
CA THR A 275 6.68 28.22 21.84
C THR A 275 7.89 28.06 22.76
N GLU A 276 8.57 26.91 22.72
CA GLU A 276 9.82 26.68 23.45
C GLU A 276 10.92 27.67 23.05
N ILE A 277 11.09 27.91 21.74
CA ILE A 277 12.05 28.89 21.22
C ILE A 277 11.69 30.29 21.72
N ASN A 278 10.41 30.66 21.67
CA ASN A 278 9.93 31.97 22.12
C ASN A 278 10.17 32.22 23.62
N ILE A 279 9.99 31.19 24.45
CA ILE A 279 10.22 31.26 25.90
C ILE A 279 11.72 31.28 26.22
N SER A 280 12.53 30.52 25.48
CA SER A 280 13.96 30.32 25.79
C SER A 280 14.88 31.42 25.24
N ALA A 281 14.43 32.20 24.26
CA ALA A 281 15.27 33.20 23.62
C ALA A 281 15.57 34.41 24.54
N SER A 282 16.86 34.73 24.70
CA SER A 282 17.29 35.87 25.52
C SER A 282 16.92 37.22 24.91
N HIS A 283 16.95 37.32 23.57
CA HIS A 283 16.70 38.54 22.81
C HIS A 283 16.02 38.27 21.47
N ASN A 284 15.38 39.30 20.90
CA ASN A 284 14.60 39.19 19.66
C ASN A 284 15.40 38.69 18.45
N ILE A 285 16.69 39.04 18.33
CA ILE A 285 17.55 38.59 17.22
C ILE A 285 17.79 37.08 17.32
N GLN A 286 18.12 36.57 18.51
CA GLN A 286 18.29 35.14 18.74
C GLN A 286 16.99 34.40 18.43
N ARG A 287 15.86 34.90 18.94
CA ARG A 287 14.53 34.32 18.68
C ARG A 287 14.23 34.19 17.19
N HIS A 288 14.44 35.27 16.42
CA HIS A 288 14.19 35.27 14.98
C HIS A 288 15.11 34.30 14.24
N ASN A 289 16.40 34.27 14.59
CA ASN A 289 17.35 33.34 13.99
C ASN A 289 16.99 31.87 14.26
N GLU A 290 16.62 31.52 15.49
CA GLU A 290 16.24 30.15 15.85
C GLU A 290 14.95 29.71 15.15
N LEU A 291 13.91 30.56 15.11
CA LEU A 291 12.68 30.27 14.38
C LEU A 291 12.94 30.05 12.89
N SER A 292 13.68 30.95 12.24
CA SER A 292 14.02 30.81 10.82
C SER A 292 14.93 29.60 10.55
N CYS A 293 15.77 29.20 11.51
CA CYS A 293 16.56 27.97 11.40
C CYS A 293 15.68 26.72 11.51
N TYR A 294 14.70 26.73 12.41
CA TYR A 294 13.76 25.62 12.59
C TYR A 294 12.83 25.47 11.39
N GLU A 295 12.18 26.54 10.93
CA GLU A 295 11.30 26.54 9.75
C GLU A 295 11.98 25.97 8.50
N ARG A 296 13.27 26.30 8.30
CA ARG A 296 14.07 25.80 7.16
C ARG A 296 14.41 24.31 7.25
N ARG A 297 14.29 23.69 8.42
CA ARG A 297 14.62 22.27 8.65
C ARG A 297 13.40 21.36 8.70
N ILE A 298 12.20 21.90 8.82
CA ILE A 298 10.95 21.15 8.75
C ILE A 298 10.79 20.59 7.32
N ASP A 299 10.31 19.36 7.21
CA ASP A 299 10.10 18.67 5.94
C ASP A 299 8.65 18.76 5.45
N ASP A 300 8.42 18.49 4.16
CA ASP A 300 7.06 18.37 3.62
C ASP A 300 6.41 17.04 4.04
N LEU A 301 5.27 17.14 4.73
CA LEU A 301 4.54 16.00 5.27
C LEU A 301 4.12 14.98 4.19
N LEU A 302 3.62 15.46 3.05
CA LEU A 302 3.16 14.57 1.96
C LEU A 302 4.33 13.76 1.41
N SER A 303 5.45 14.42 1.18
CA SER A 303 6.68 13.80 0.69
C SER A 303 7.31 12.85 1.72
N ALA A 304 7.21 13.16 3.02
CA ALA A 304 7.68 12.28 4.09
C ALA A 304 6.82 11.00 4.16
N LEU A 305 5.49 11.13 4.10
CA LEU A 305 4.59 9.99 4.16
C LEU A 305 4.72 9.08 2.91
N ARG A 306 4.87 9.65 1.72
CA ARG A 306 5.10 8.88 0.47
C ARG A 306 6.43 8.13 0.46
N ARG A 307 7.44 8.65 1.18
CA ARG A 307 8.77 8.03 1.31
C ARG A 307 8.92 7.18 2.56
N ASN A 308 7.86 7.05 3.37
CA ASN A 308 7.86 6.20 4.54
C ASN A 308 8.08 4.74 4.12
N THR A 309 9.11 4.10 4.67
CA THR A 309 9.44 2.69 4.43
C THR A 309 9.37 1.83 5.68
N ALA A 310 8.92 2.38 6.81
CA ALA A 310 8.86 1.69 8.10
C ALA A 310 7.65 0.74 8.23
N TYR A 311 7.20 0.16 7.12
CA TYR A 311 6.20 -0.92 7.03
C TYR A 311 6.83 -2.31 6.91
N THR A 312 8.16 -2.43 7.04
CA THR A 312 8.89 -3.70 6.90
C THR A 312 8.52 -4.75 7.95
N SER A 313 8.03 -4.31 9.12
CA SER A 313 7.49 -5.18 10.17
C SER A 313 6.04 -5.61 9.95
N CYS A 314 5.36 -5.10 8.93
CA CYS A 314 3.98 -5.50 8.62
C CYS A 314 3.96 -6.93 8.07
N ASP A 315 3.11 -7.80 8.63
CA ASP A 315 2.96 -9.19 8.19
C ASP A 315 2.63 -9.31 6.69
N LEU A 316 1.82 -8.38 6.17
CA LEU A 316 1.46 -8.32 4.74
C LEU A 316 2.68 -8.00 3.86
N PHE A 317 3.60 -7.19 4.37
CA PHE A 317 4.86 -6.89 3.69
C PHE A 317 5.80 -8.09 3.74
N GLN A 318 5.90 -8.76 4.89
CA GLN A 318 6.72 -9.96 5.06
C GLN A 318 6.28 -11.06 4.10
N ARG A 319 4.98 -11.27 3.95
CA ARG A 319 4.45 -12.25 2.98
C ARG A 319 4.88 -11.94 1.53
N LEU A 320 4.80 -10.67 1.11
CA LEU A 320 5.32 -10.24 -0.19
C LEU A 320 6.82 -10.55 -0.34
N THR A 321 7.62 -10.26 0.69
CA THR A 321 9.06 -10.55 0.65
C THR A 321 9.36 -12.05 0.61
N ASP A 322 8.55 -12.88 1.27
CA ASP A 322 8.70 -14.32 1.24
C ASP A 322 8.37 -14.92 -0.12
N ASP A 323 7.35 -14.41 -0.81
CA ASP A 323 7.02 -14.84 -2.18
C ASP A 323 8.15 -14.52 -3.17
N ILE A 324 8.73 -13.32 -3.06
CA ILE A 324 9.88 -12.91 -3.89
C ILE A 324 11.08 -13.83 -3.59
N ARG A 325 11.33 -14.13 -2.31
CA ARG A 325 12.41 -15.07 -1.92
C ARG A 325 12.19 -16.45 -2.55
N ILE A 326 11.00 -17.01 -2.41
CA ILE A 326 10.63 -18.33 -2.96
C ILE A 326 10.80 -18.34 -4.48
N PHE A 327 10.35 -17.28 -5.16
CA PHE A 327 10.55 -17.13 -6.59
C PHE A 327 12.03 -17.13 -6.98
N LEU A 328 12.86 -16.38 -6.26
CA LEU A 328 14.28 -16.31 -6.54
C LEU A 328 15.00 -17.64 -6.26
N ASP A 329 14.67 -18.31 -5.17
CA ASP A 329 15.28 -19.59 -4.83
C ASP A 329 14.98 -20.64 -5.90
N ARG A 330 13.72 -20.72 -6.34
CA ARG A 330 13.30 -21.67 -7.39
C ARG A 330 13.99 -21.44 -8.73
N ASN A 331 14.26 -20.18 -9.09
CA ASN A 331 14.72 -19.83 -10.44
C ASN A 331 16.23 -19.51 -10.51
N TYR A 332 16.88 -19.21 -9.39
CA TYR A 332 18.26 -18.72 -9.34
C TYR A 332 19.16 -19.40 -8.28
N ALA A 333 18.63 -20.21 -7.35
CA ALA A 333 19.49 -20.95 -6.41
C ALA A 333 20.21 -22.15 -7.05
N ALA A 334 19.67 -22.73 -8.13
CA ALA A 334 20.17 -23.96 -8.77
C ALA A 334 21.32 -23.76 -9.78
N SER A 335 22.29 -22.90 -9.48
CA SER A 335 23.58 -22.83 -10.22
C SER A 335 24.80 -23.13 -9.34
N VAL A 336 24.58 -23.83 -8.21
CA VAL A 336 25.61 -24.15 -7.20
C VAL A 336 26.17 -25.57 -7.31
N GLU A 337 25.63 -26.47 -8.15
CA GLU A 337 26.12 -27.87 -8.24
C GLU A 337 26.49 -28.34 -9.66
N MET A 338 27.00 -27.46 -10.50
CA MET A 338 27.76 -27.90 -11.68
C MET A 338 28.96 -26.99 -11.88
N HIS A 339 30.02 -27.22 -11.11
CA HIS A 339 31.41 -27.33 -11.57
C HIS A 339 32.32 -27.82 -10.45
#